data_AF-A0A1U7YDE7-F1
#
_entry.id   AF-A0A1U7YDE7-F1
#
_cell.length_a   1.000
_cell.length_b   1.000
_cell.length_c   1.000
_cell.angle_alpha   90.00
_cell.angle_beta   90.00
_cell.angle_gamma   90.00
#
_symmetry.space_group_name_H-M   'P 1'
#
loop_
_entity.id
_entity.type
_entity.pdbx_description
1 polymer ?
#
loop_
_entity_poly.entity_id
_entity_poly.type
_entity_poly.pdbx_seq_one_letter_code
_entity_poly.pdbx_strand_id
1 'polypeptide(L)'
;MEINSTKKLTFQDTELPLLPTHLPYICLPPSILESKCKIIYICRKPKDTFVSTWHYKQRLKENISEIRNNSTTLEQEFKWFLEDKLAYGPYWDHVYEFWKASRDTPEKVMFIQYEDLKRDTLWYLKKLAEFIGKPFSEEEEKQCVAS
;
A
#
# COMPACT_ATOMS: atom_id res chain seq x y z
N MET A 1 -30.27 30.61 2.62
CA MET A 1 -29.62 29.66 1.71
C MET A 1 -28.56 28.94 2.50
N GLU A 2 -28.94 27.80 3.05
CA GLU A 2 -28.12 27.00 3.95
C GLU A 2 -27.01 26.32 3.17
N ILE A 3 -25.78 26.48 3.68
CA ILE A 3 -24.58 25.84 3.19
C ILE A 3 -24.72 24.36 3.59
N ASN A 4 -25.04 23.51 2.62
CA ASN A 4 -25.20 22.09 2.86
C ASN A 4 -23.91 21.49 3.43
N SER A 5 -24.05 20.99 4.65
CA SER A 5 -23.14 20.17 5.41
C SER A 5 -22.39 19.17 4.53
N THR A 6 -21.07 19.18 4.64
CA THR A 6 -20.15 18.18 4.09
C THR A 6 -20.56 16.79 4.58
N LYS A 7 -21.34 16.06 3.77
CA LYS A 7 -21.57 14.63 3.96
C LYS A 7 -20.20 13.94 3.99
N LYS A 8 -19.86 13.42 5.16
CA LYS A 8 -18.66 12.61 5.37
C LYS A 8 -18.85 11.31 4.57
N LEU A 9 -18.25 11.22 3.38
CA LEU A 9 -18.25 10.02 2.56
C LEU A 9 -17.78 8.84 3.40
N THR A 10 -18.63 7.83 3.56
CA THR A 10 -18.23 6.57 4.22
C THR A 10 -17.70 5.60 3.16
N PHE A 11 -16.86 4.64 3.56
CA PHE A 11 -16.28 3.64 2.63
C PHE A 11 -17.34 2.87 1.83
N GLN A 12 -18.57 2.78 2.36
CA GLN A 12 -19.71 2.12 1.74
C GLN A 12 -20.40 2.97 0.65
N ASP A 13 -20.13 4.27 0.60
CA ASP A 13 -20.78 5.21 -0.33
C ASP A 13 -20.03 5.34 -1.66
N THR A 14 -18.93 4.61 -1.84
CA THR A 14 -18.12 4.66 -3.07
C THR A 14 -18.44 3.49 -3.98
N GLU A 15 -18.55 3.73 -5.28
CA GLU A 15 -18.72 2.66 -6.29
C GLU A 15 -17.59 1.63 -6.28
N LEU A 16 -16.45 1.97 -5.67
CA LEU A 16 -15.26 1.13 -5.50
C LEU A 16 -14.73 1.29 -4.06
N PRO A 17 -15.16 0.45 -3.10
CA PRO A 17 -14.67 0.52 -1.73
C PRO A 17 -13.17 0.15 -1.68
N LEU A 18 -12.34 1.11 -1.24
CA LEU A 18 -10.89 0.93 -1.08
C LEU A 18 -10.55 0.58 0.36
N LEU A 19 -9.77 -0.50 0.56
CA LEU A 19 -9.32 -0.96 1.87
C LEU A 19 -7.80 -1.10 1.88
N PRO A 20 -7.07 -0.30 2.68
CA PRO A 20 -5.63 -0.47 2.86
C PRO A 20 -5.35 -1.56 3.91
N THR A 21 -4.26 -2.32 3.72
CA THR A 21 -3.78 -3.28 4.71
C THR A 21 -2.28 -3.49 4.59
N HIS A 22 -1.64 -3.85 5.71
CA HIS A 22 -0.25 -4.33 5.79
C HIS A 22 -0.18 -5.83 6.12
N LEU A 23 -1.31 -6.54 6.08
CA LEU A 23 -1.32 -7.98 6.34
C LEU A 23 -0.55 -8.74 5.24
N PRO A 24 0.25 -9.75 5.62
CA PRO A 24 0.86 -10.64 4.64
C PRO A 24 -0.22 -11.41 3.90
N TYR A 25 0.08 -11.84 2.68
CA TYR A 25 -0.87 -12.50 1.78
C TYR A 25 -1.57 -13.70 2.44
N ILE A 26 -0.81 -14.51 3.20
CA ILE A 26 -1.30 -15.70 3.90
C ILE A 26 -2.30 -15.40 5.04
N CYS A 27 -2.32 -14.16 5.53
CA CYS A 27 -3.25 -13.73 6.58
C CYS A 27 -4.47 -13.00 6.01
N LEU A 28 -4.60 -12.89 4.68
CA LEU A 28 -5.79 -12.31 4.08
C LEU A 28 -7.01 -13.21 4.31
N PRO A 29 -8.17 -12.64 4.66
CA PRO A 29 -9.40 -13.41 4.81
C PRO A 29 -9.73 -14.24 3.56
N PRO A 30 -10.23 -15.48 3.70
CA PRO A 30 -10.67 -16.29 2.57
C PRO A 30 -11.69 -15.58 1.67
N SER A 31 -12.54 -14.74 2.26
CA SER A 31 -13.51 -13.92 1.50
C SER A 31 -12.83 -12.97 0.49
N ILE A 32 -11.62 -12.48 0.76
CA ILE A 32 -10.84 -11.68 -0.20
C ILE A 32 -10.18 -12.59 -1.24
N LEU A 33 -9.61 -13.72 -0.79
CA LEU A 33 -8.89 -14.66 -1.65
C LEU A 33 -9.80 -15.42 -2.63
N GLU A 34 -11.07 -15.64 -2.30
CA GLU A 34 -12.03 -16.36 -3.13
C GLU A 34 -12.94 -15.44 -3.95
N SER A 35 -13.04 -14.15 -3.57
CA SER A 35 -13.86 -13.19 -4.30
C SER A 35 -13.16 -12.65 -5.57
N LYS A 36 -13.90 -11.84 -6.34
CA LYS A 36 -13.37 -11.07 -7.48
C LYS A 36 -12.66 -9.78 -7.04
N CYS A 37 -12.37 -9.62 -5.75
CA CYS A 37 -11.67 -8.45 -5.22
C CYS A 37 -10.27 -8.36 -5.83
N LYS A 38 -9.93 -7.17 -6.33
CA LYS A 38 -8.61 -6.87 -6.91
C LYS A 38 -7.67 -6.41 -5.80
N ILE A 39 -6.44 -6.90 -5.85
CA ILE A 39 -5.39 -6.61 -4.87
C ILE A 39 -4.30 -5.84 -5.59
N ILE A 40 -3.91 -4.70 -5.02
CA ILE A 40 -2.78 -3.91 -5.50
C ILE A 40 -1.72 -3.92 -4.42
N TYR A 41 -0.56 -4.48 -4.74
CA TYR A 41 0.57 -4.56 -3.82
C TYR A 41 1.71 -3.66 -4.31
N ILE A 42 2.19 -2.79 -3.41
CA ILE A 42 3.32 -1.90 -3.69
C ILE A 42 4.52 -2.38 -2.87
N CYS A 43 5.55 -2.83 -3.55
CA CYS A 43 6.85 -3.15 -2.99
C CYS A 43 7.79 -1.95 -3.11
N ARG A 44 8.71 -1.78 -2.17
CA ARG A 44 9.76 -0.76 -2.18
C ARG A 44 11.05 -1.38 -1.71
N LYS A 45 12.21 -0.95 -2.22
CA LYS A 45 13.52 -1.47 -1.80
C LYS A 45 13.64 -1.59 -0.26
N PRO A 46 14.20 -2.70 0.26
CA PRO A 46 14.21 -2.99 1.70
C PRO A 46 14.91 -1.91 2.53
N LYS A 47 16.03 -1.37 2.03
CA LYS A 47 16.79 -0.31 2.72
C LYS A 47 15.96 0.96 2.88
N ASP A 48 15.26 1.36 1.82
CA ASP A 48 14.42 2.55 1.83
C ASP A 48 13.16 2.34 2.68
N THR A 49 12.59 1.13 2.64
CA THR A 49 11.49 0.72 3.52
C THR A 49 11.89 0.79 4.99
N PHE A 50 13.05 0.24 5.36
CA PHE A 50 13.56 0.28 6.72
C PHE A 50 13.70 1.71 7.25
N VAL A 51 14.36 2.60 6.50
CA VAL A 51 14.52 4.01 6.89
C VAL A 51 13.17 4.71 7.04
N SER A 52 12.23 4.44 6.13
CA SER A 52 10.86 4.97 6.22
C SER A 52 10.14 4.50 7.49
N THR A 53 10.22 3.20 7.81
CA THR A 53 9.62 2.61 9.01
C THR A 53 10.22 3.19 10.29
N TRP A 54 11.54 3.40 10.32
CA TRP A 54 12.21 4.05 11.45
C TRP A 54 11.62 5.45 11.70
N HIS A 55 11.61 6.32 10.67
CA HIS A 55 11.05 7.67 10.82
C HIS A 55 9.56 7.67 11.21
N TYR A 56 8.78 6.74 10.66
CA TYR A 56 7.38 6.56 11.04
C TYR A 56 7.23 6.24 12.53
N LYS A 57 7.99 5.27 13.05
CA LYS A 57 7.98 4.93 14.48
C LYS A 57 8.43 6.08 15.36
N GLN A 58 9.45 6.83 14.96
CA GLN A 58 9.90 8.00 15.72
C GLN A 58 8.79 9.05 15.84
N ARG A 59 8.07 9.34 14.74
CA ARG A 59 6.88 10.23 14.78
C ARG A 59 5.74 9.65 15.62
N LEU A 60 5.53 8.33 15.61
CA LEU A 60 4.53 7.71 16.49
C LEU A 60 4.89 7.87 17.97
N LYS A 61 6.16 7.71 18.34
CA LYS A 61 6.65 7.92 19.71
C LYS A 61 6.45 9.34 20.21
N GLU A 62 6.55 10.33 19.33
CA GLU A 62 6.26 11.73 19.66
C GLU A 62 4.78 11.95 19.98
N ASN A 63 3.88 11.24 19.29
CA ASN A 63 2.43 11.43 19.40
C ASN A 63 1.73 10.50 20.42
N ILE A 64 2.34 9.37 20.78
CA ILE A 64 1.74 8.36 21.67
C ILE A 64 2.57 8.24 22.94
N SER A 65 2.02 8.72 24.06
CA SER A 65 2.69 8.79 25.37
C SER A 65 3.19 7.44 25.89
N GLU A 66 2.46 6.35 25.61
CA GLU A 66 2.75 4.99 26.10
C GLU A 66 4.04 4.40 25.50
N ILE A 67 4.37 4.76 24.25
CA ILE A 67 5.57 4.26 23.55
C ILE A 67 6.71 5.27 23.52
N ARG A 68 6.47 6.50 24.01
CA ARG A 68 7.44 7.61 24.02
C ARG A 68 8.73 7.27 24.75
N ASN A 69 8.64 6.49 25.83
CA ASN A 69 9.78 6.11 26.65
C ASN A 69 10.56 4.90 26.10
N ASN A 70 10.18 4.36 24.93
CA ASN A 70 10.89 3.24 24.33
C ASN A 70 12.16 3.72 23.60
N SER A 71 13.30 3.51 24.24
CA SER A 71 14.65 3.89 23.79
C SER A 71 15.28 2.90 22.80
N THR A 72 14.49 2.37 21.85
CA THR A 72 15.06 1.53 20.78
C THR A 72 15.96 2.38 19.87
N THR A 73 17.20 1.95 19.64
CA THR A 73 18.15 2.59 18.70
C THR A 73 17.93 2.12 17.27
N LEU A 74 18.45 2.87 16.30
CA LEU A 74 18.36 2.52 14.87
C LEU A 74 19.03 1.17 14.58
N GLU A 75 20.19 0.91 15.20
CA GLU A 75 20.95 -0.33 15.03
C GLU A 75 20.18 -1.54 15.57
N GLN A 76 19.49 -1.38 16.71
CA GLN A 76 18.67 -2.45 17.27
C GLN A 76 17.45 -2.74 16.41
N GLU A 77 16.81 -1.72 15.84
CA GLU A 77 15.73 -1.91 14.87
C GLU A 77 16.22 -2.56 13.58
N PHE A 78 17.41 -2.18 13.10
CA PHE A 78 18.01 -2.80 11.92
C PHE A 78 18.28 -4.29 12.17
N LYS A 79 18.79 -4.65 13.35
CA LYS A 79 18.95 -6.05 13.75
C LYS A 79 17.61 -6.79 13.76
N TRP A 80 16.55 -6.20 14.31
CA TRP A 80 15.22 -6.81 14.29
C TRP A 80 14.62 -6.92 12.89
N PHE A 81 14.92 -5.97 11.98
CA PHE A 81 14.53 -6.05 10.58
C PHE A 81 15.16 -7.28 9.91
N LEU A 82 16.45 -7.53 10.17
CA LEU A 82 17.17 -8.68 9.62
C LEU A 82 16.78 -10.02 10.26
N GLU A 83 16.35 -10.01 11.52
CA GLU A 83 15.88 -11.19 12.26
C GLU A 83 14.37 -11.45 12.07
N ASP A 84 13.70 -10.73 11.17
CA ASP A 84 12.26 -10.83 10.89
C ASP A 84 11.35 -10.59 12.11
N LYS A 85 11.83 -9.82 13.09
CA LYS A 85 11.12 -9.49 14.34
C LYS A 85 10.29 -8.21 14.27
N LEU A 86 10.13 -7.64 13.08
CA LEU A 86 9.31 -6.45 12.88
C LEU A 86 7.86 -6.82 12.59
N ALA A 87 6.94 -5.94 12.99
CA ALA A 87 5.52 -6.07 12.69
C ALA A 87 5.31 -6.27 11.18
N TYR A 88 4.40 -7.20 10.84
CA TYR A 88 4.09 -7.59 9.46
C TYR A 88 5.26 -8.23 8.68
N GLY A 89 6.37 -8.58 9.36
CA GLY A 89 7.44 -9.39 8.79
C GLY A 89 7.13 -10.90 8.79
N PRO A 90 7.98 -11.75 8.19
CA PRO A 90 9.25 -11.44 7.49
C PRO A 90 9.08 -10.56 6.25
N TYR A 91 9.95 -9.56 6.05
CA TYR A 91 9.79 -8.63 4.91
C TYR A 91 9.90 -9.36 3.57
N TRP A 92 10.85 -10.29 3.45
CA TRP A 92 11.11 -10.99 2.20
C TRP A 92 9.97 -11.92 1.82
N ASP A 93 9.47 -12.70 2.79
CA ASP A 93 8.31 -13.58 2.57
C ASP A 93 7.07 -12.75 2.25
N HIS A 94 6.88 -11.63 2.95
CA HIS A 94 5.79 -10.70 2.65
C HIS A 94 5.84 -10.24 1.19
N VAL A 95 7.00 -9.82 0.67
CA VAL A 95 7.12 -9.41 -0.74
C VAL A 95 6.96 -10.60 -1.68
N TYR A 96 7.58 -11.73 -1.35
CA TYR A 96 7.61 -12.93 -2.20
C TYR A 96 6.21 -13.50 -2.44
N GLU A 97 5.38 -13.61 -1.40
CA GLU A 97 4.03 -14.17 -1.54
C GLU A 97 3.13 -13.31 -2.45
N PHE A 98 3.18 -11.98 -2.30
CA PHE A 98 2.44 -11.09 -3.22
C PHE A 98 3.02 -11.11 -4.64
N TRP A 99 4.35 -11.19 -4.79
CA TRP A 99 4.98 -11.35 -6.10
C TRP A 99 4.53 -12.64 -6.78
N LYS A 100 4.56 -13.76 -6.06
CA LYS A 100 4.09 -15.06 -6.55
C LYS A 100 2.61 -15.01 -6.94
N ALA A 101 1.75 -14.48 -6.07
CA ALA A 101 0.32 -14.33 -6.36
C ALA A 101 0.05 -13.46 -7.59
N SER A 102 0.86 -12.42 -7.83
CA SER A 102 0.76 -11.58 -9.04
C SER A 102 1.15 -12.30 -10.33
N ARG A 103 1.97 -13.35 -10.23
CA ARG A 103 2.32 -14.20 -11.37
C ARG A 103 1.29 -15.29 -11.61
N ASP A 104 0.74 -15.85 -10.54
CA ASP A 104 -0.23 -16.94 -10.60
C ASP A 104 -1.63 -16.43 -11.00
N THR A 105 -2.00 -15.20 -10.59
CA THR A 105 -3.32 -14.59 -10.84
C THR A 105 -3.20 -13.10 -11.22
N PRO A 106 -2.59 -12.77 -12.37
CA PRO A 106 -2.29 -11.38 -12.78
C PRO A 106 -3.53 -10.49 -12.98
N GLU A 107 -4.70 -11.08 -13.24
CA GLU A 107 -5.99 -10.40 -13.33
C GLU A 107 -6.56 -9.98 -11.97
N LYS A 108 -6.06 -10.59 -10.89
CA LYS A 108 -6.50 -10.36 -9.51
C LYS A 108 -5.47 -9.61 -8.68
N VAL A 109 -4.18 -9.86 -8.88
CA VAL A 109 -3.10 -9.27 -8.07
C VAL A 109 -2.15 -8.47 -8.95
N MET A 110 -2.12 -7.15 -8.75
CA MET A 110 -1.18 -6.25 -9.40
C MET A 110 0.00 -5.97 -8.48
N PHE A 111 1.21 -6.29 -8.92
CA PHE A 111 2.45 -6.00 -8.20
C PHE A 111 3.15 -4.77 -8.81
N ILE A 112 3.47 -3.79 -7.97
CA ILE A 112 4.08 -2.52 -8.35
C ILE A 112 5.36 -2.32 -7.54
N GLN A 113 6.44 -1.88 -8.20
CA GLN A 113 7.63 -1.37 -7.50
C GLN A 113 7.49 0.14 -7.32
N TYR A 114 7.69 0.62 -6.10
CA TYR A 114 7.56 2.02 -5.72
C TYR A 114 8.51 2.92 -6.52
N GLU A 115 9.73 2.43 -6.78
CA GLU A 115 10.74 3.16 -7.56
C GLU A 115 10.30 3.37 -9.01
N ASP A 116 9.66 2.36 -9.60
CA ASP A 116 9.12 2.44 -10.96
C ASP A 116 7.86 3.32 -11.01
N LEU A 117 6.98 3.19 -10.02
CA LEU A 117 5.82 4.07 -9.84
C LEU A 117 6.25 5.54 -9.75
N LYS A 118 7.31 5.83 -9.00
CA LYS A 118 7.83 7.20 -8.87
C LYS A 118 8.51 7.69 -10.16
N ARG A 119 9.09 6.79 -10.95
CA ARG A 119 9.76 7.12 -12.22
C ARG A 119 8.76 7.47 -13.31
N ASP A 120 7.64 6.74 -13.37
CA ASP A 120 6.59 6.95 -14.38
C ASP A 120 5.19 6.81 -13.79
N THR A 121 4.80 7.82 -13.00
CA THR A 121 3.52 7.85 -12.29
C THR A 121 2.34 7.75 -13.25
N LEU A 122 2.40 8.45 -14.39
CA LEU A 122 1.30 8.52 -15.35
C LEU A 122 1.05 7.16 -15.99
N TRP A 123 2.11 6.45 -16.40
CA TRP A 123 1.96 5.11 -16.95
C TRP A 123 1.35 4.14 -15.94
N TYR A 124 1.83 4.15 -14.69
CA TYR A 124 1.27 3.28 -13.64
C TYR A 124 -0.17 3.66 -13.26
N LEU A 125 -0.53 4.95 -13.33
CA LEU A 125 -1.90 5.40 -13.10
C LEU A 125 -2.85 4.84 -14.18
N LYS A 126 -2.48 4.93 -15.46
CA LYS A 126 -3.24 4.34 -16.57
C LYS A 126 -3.35 2.82 -16.43
N LYS A 127 -2.24 2.15 -16.14
CA LYS A 127 -2.20 0.71 -15.91
C LYS A 127 -3.09 0.29 -14.73
N LEU A 128 -3.10 1.07 -13.65
CA LEU A 128 -3.98 0.83 -12.50
C LEU A 128 -5.45 0.99 -12.87
N ALA A 129 -5.79 2.03 -13.64
CA ALA A 129 -7.14 2.32 -14.13
C ALA A 129 -7.68 1.18 -15.01
N GLU A 130 -6.86 0.70 -15.95
CA GLU A 130 -7.13 -0.50 -16.74
C GLU A 130 -7.32 -1.73 -15.83
N PHE A 131 -6.40 -1.95 -14.89
CA PHE A 131 -6.44 -3.10 -13.99
C PHE A 131 -7.73 -3.13 -13.16
N ILE A 132 -8.22 -1.98 -12.66
CA ILE A 132 -9.48 -1.93 -11.91
C ILE A 132 -10.73 -1.97 -12.80
N GLY A 133 -10.59 -1.87 -14.12
CA GLY A 133 -11.68 -1.91 -15.09
C GLY A 133 -12.36 -0.56 -15.32
N LYS A 134 -11.65 0.54 -15.03
CA LYS A 134 -12.08 1.91 -15.28
C LYS A 134 -10.97 2.67 -16.06
N PRO A 135 -10.66 2.27 -17.31
CA PRO A 135 -9.63 2.95 -18.11
C PRO A 135 -10.03 4.42 -18.37
N PHE A 136 -9.04 5.29 -18.50
CA PHE A 136 -9.27 6.71 -18.80
C PHE A 136 -9.80 6.90 -20.22
N SER A 137 -10.64 7.91 -20.43
CA SER A 137 -10.96 8.39 -21.77
C SER A 137 -9.83 9.24 -22.35
N GLU A 138 -9.79 9.44 -23.67
CA GLU A 138 -8.79 10.29 -24.32
C GLU A 138 -8.79 11.73 -23.77
N GLU A 139 -9.95 12.24 -23.36
CA GLU A 139 -10.11 13.56 -22.75
C GLU A 139 -9.49 13.62 -21.35
N GLU A 140 -9.75 12.61 -20.52
CA GLU A 140 -9.18 12.50 -19.17
C GLU A 140 -7.66 12.38 -19.22
N GLU A 141 -7.13 11.59 -20.17
CA GLU A 141 -5.69 11.47 -20.36
C GLU A 141 -5.02 12.80 -20.72
N LYS A 142 -5.66 13.60 -21.59
CA LYS A 142 -5.15 14.93 -21.98
C LYS A 142 -5.16 15.91 -20.80
N GLN A 143 -6.12 15.79 -19.89
CA GLN A 143 -6.21 16.63 -18.69
C GLN A 143 -5.20 16.22 -17.62
N CYS A 144 -4.98 14.92 -17.39
CA CYS A 144 -4.01 14.42 -16.40
C CYS A 144 -2.55 14.74 -16.75
N VAL A 145 -2.22 14.92 -18.03
CA VAL A 145 -0.87 15.29 -18.49
C VAL A 145 -0.61 16.81 -18.34
N ALA A 146 -1.65 17.62 -18.18
CA ALA A 146 -1.55 19.08 -18.12
C ALA A 146 -1.40 19.66 -16.70
N SER A 147 -1.35 18.80 -15.67
CA SER A 147 -1.31 19.13 -14.23
C SER A 147 -0.10 18.53 -13.53
#